data_AF-V6LFK8-F1
#
_entry.id   AF-V6LFK8-F1
#
_cell.length_a   1.000
_cell.length_b   1.000
_cell.length_c   1.000
_cell.angle_alpha   90.00
_cell.angle_beta   90.00
_cell.angle_gamma   90.00
#
_symmetry.space_group_name_H-M   'P 1'
#
loop_
_entity.id
_entity.type
_entity.pdbx_description
1 polymer ?
#
loop_
_entity_poly.entity_id
_entity_poly.type
_entity_poly.pdbx_seq_one_letter_code
_entity_poly.pdbx_strand_id
1 'polypeptide(L)'
;MITFQPSKTYSEFLLQIKNQGLITQQEYDFVQHQQLGSHNRTVKYVDADARTSGICIYLPSQYRKAASKQILKTLELEDAIIVYLHKGGDFLLHIPAVQAHFRRIPLVIVTNLENLARRSSFSVITDLAQLLAPEIPAGAASLVGPFEGSFLLQIDTSAEACSVAGLMCKAFHDDPIFGVIQPKTLQREALLFDVIRHIAEQTGVHGLNYLLVSQFNTFAASAGVLAAPAGMLKNHWGSPVRLAQIFLKHGLSVKNIGNLAFLDKFHAKNCGDLANSVYVAWISAALGCQGKGFGGIFMRLLTDMADQSNSYVYLENSKEKNLQFYEKYGLQVTQKFGMVRGNLKAQGWGMLRGNSENRSKIVETDVAEQLHFK
;
A
#
# COMPACT_ATOMS: atom_id res chain seq x y z
N MET A 1 -18.54 -4.73 -2.12
CA MET A 1 -17.31 -5.25 -1.48
C MET A 1 -16.14 -4.93 -2.40
N ILE A 2 -15.03 -4.34 -1.92
CA ILE A 2 -14.00 -3.69 -2.76
C ILE A 2 -12.85 -4.64 -3.08
N THR A 3 -12.65 -5.15 -4.30
CA THR A 3 -11.64 -6.20 -4.61
C THR A 3 -10.31 -5.65 -5.18
N PHE A 4 -9.16 -5.80 -4.53
CA PHE A 4 -7.85 -5.46 -5.12
C PHE A 4 -7.03 -6.72 -5.45
N GLN A 5 -6.52 -6.86 -6.69
CA GLN A 5 -5.63 -7.99 -7.04
C GLN A 5 -4.27 -7.54 -7.60
N PRO A 6 -3.13 -8.02 -7.05
CA PRO A 6 -1.78 -7.68 -7.54
C PRO A 6 -1.38 -8.40 -8.84
N SER A 7 -0.32 -7.90 -9.49
CA SER A 7 0.02 -8.10 -10.90
C SER A 7 0.32 -9.51 -11.40
N LYS A 8 0.53 -10.53 -10.54
CA LYS A 8 0.64 -11.91 -11.04
C LYS A 8 -0.72 -12.44 -11.50
N THR A 9 -1.78 -11.87 -10.94
CA THR A 9 -3.16 -12.10 -11.32
C THR A 9 -3.62 -11.18 -12.44
N TYR A 10 -2.83 -10.24 -12.97
CA TYR A 10 -3.35 -9.26 -13.95
C TYR A 10 -3.86 -9.94 -15.23
N SER A 11 -3.02 -10.75 -15.88
CA SER A 11 -3.40 -11.47 -17.10
C SER A 11 -4.46 -12.53 -16.83
N GLU A 12 -4.36 -13.25 -15.72
CA GLU A 12 -5.34 -14.26 -15.30
C GLU A 12 -6.69 -13.63 -14.95
N PHE A 13 -6.69 -12.47 -14.31
CA PHE A 13 -7.86 -11.66 -13.98
C PHE A 13 -8.48 -11.06 -15.24
N LEU A 14 -7.68 -10.45 -16.12
CA LEU A 14 -8.14 -9.99 -17.43
C LEU A 14 -8.76 -11.12 -18.25
N LEU A 15 -8.16 -12.31 -18.20
CA LEU A 15 -8.70 -13.48 -18.86
C LEU A 15 -9.98 -13.98 -18.18
N GLN A 16 -10.03 -13.96 -16.84
CA GLN A 16 -11.19 -14.36 -16.06
C GLN A 16 -12.39 -13.45 -16.30
N ILE A 17 -12.19 -12.13 -16.28
CA ILE A 17 -13.27 -11.16 -16.51
C ILE A 17 -13.70 -11.13 -17.98
N LYS A 18 -12.77 -11.36 -18.93
CA LYS A 18 -13.11 -11.64 -20.34
C LYS A 18 -13.98 -12.88 -20.46
N ASN A 19 -13.59 -13.99 -19.83
CA ASN A 19 -14.36 -15.24 -19.84
C ASN A 19 -15.73 -15.10 -19.17
N GLN A 20 -15.87 -14.16 -18.23
CA GLN A 20 -17.13 -13.77 -17.61
C GLN A 20 -17.97 -12.80 -18.47
N GLY A 21 -17.50 -12.43 -19.67
CA GLY A 21 -18.19 -11.51 -20.58
C GLY A 21 -18.21 -10.05 -20.12
N LEU A 22 -17.34 -9.70 -19.17
CA LEU A 22 -17.29 -8.37 -18.56
C LEU A 22 -16.48 -7.35 -19.38
N ILE A 23 -15.67 -7.83 -20.32
CA ILE A 23 -15.00 -7.03 -21.35
C ILE A 23 -15.03 -7.79 -22.66
N THR A 24 -15.05 -7.07 -23.76
CA THR A 24 -14.97 -7.62 -25.12
C THR A 24 -13.57 -8.16 -25.41
N GLN A 25 -13.45 -9.03 -26.42
CA GLN A 25 -12.17 -9.51 -26.94
C GLN A 25 -11.26 -8.34 -27.36
N GLN A 26 -11.82 -7.32 -28.00
CA GLN A 26 -11.09 -6.13 -28.45
C GLN A 26 -10.55 -5.31 -27.27
N GLU A 27 -11.32 -5.16 -26.19
CA GLU A 27 -10.88 -4.49 -24.96
C GLU A 27 -9.79 -5.31 -24.25
N TYR A 28 -9.96 -6.63 -24.16
CA TYR A 28 -8.94 -7.52 -23.61
C TYR A 28 -7.62 -7.42 -24.39
N ASP A 29 -7.67 -7.49 -25.72
CA ASP A 29 -6.48 -7.41 -26.57
C ASP A 29 -5.82 -6.02 -26.46
N PHE A 30 -6.62 -4.95 -26.48
CA PHE A 30 -6.13 -3.58 -26.28
C PHE A 30 -5.38 -3.46 -24.95
N VAL A 31 -6.01 -3.89 -23.85
CA VAL A 31 -5.45 -3.79 -22.50
C VAL A 31 -4.22 -4.71 -22.34
N GLN A 32 -4.24 -5.92 -22.89
CA GLN A 32 -3.10 -6.85 -22.86
C GLN A 32 -1.90 -6.34 -23.68
N HIS A 33 -2.15 -5.63 -24.78
CA HIS A 33 -1.11 -5.14 -25.70
C HIS A 33 -0.52 -3.80 -25.29
N GLN A 34 -1.22 -3.02 -24.47
CA GLN A 34 -0.54 -1.98 -23.70
C GLN A 34 0.49 -2.73 -22.84
N GLN A 35 1.79 -2.43 -22.96
CA GLN A 35 2.82 -3.01 -22.10
C GLN A 35 2.60 -2.56 -20.66
N LEU A 36 1.62 -3.18 -20.02
CA LEU A 36 1.23 -2.93 -18.67
C LEU A 36 2.24 -3.67 -17.82
N GLY A 37 3.32 -2.97 -17.45
CA GLY A 37 4.36 -3.51 -16.57
C GLY A 37 3.77 -4.09 -15.27
N SER A 38 4.60 -4.80 -14.51
CA SER A 38 4.33 -5.47 -13.22
C SER A 38 3.80 -4.58 -12.09
N HIS A 39 3.39 -3.36 -12.39
CA HIS A 39 3.01 -2.30 -11.47
C HIS A 39 1.60 -1.74 -11.75
N ASN A 40 0.89 -2.31 -12.73
CA ASN A 40 -0.51 -1.98 -12.97
C ASN A 40 -1.37 -2.63 -11.90
N ARG A 41 -2.31 -1.85 -11.39
CA ARG A 41 -3.21 -2.26 -10.33
C ARG A 41 -4.58 -2.40 -10.94
N THR A 42 -5.20 -3.55 -10.70
CA THR A 42 -6.58 -3.79 -11.11
C THR A 42 -7.43 -3.99 -9.90
N VAL A 43 -8.54 -3.25 -9.86
CA VAL A 43 -9.55 -3.39 -8.82
C VAL A 43 -10.79 -3.98 -9.46
N LYS A 44 -11.27 -5.13 -8.97
CA LYS A 44 -12.61 -5.65 -9.25
C LYS A 44 -13.58 -5.02 -8.25
N TYR A 45 -14.76 -4.68 -8.71
CA TYR A 45 -15.88 -4.39 -7.83
C TYR A 45 -16.89 -5.52 -7.97
N VAL A 46 -17.48 -5.95 -6.87
CA VAL A 46 -18.65 -6.82 -6.87
C VAL A 46 -19.65 -6.25 -5.86
N ASP A 47 -20.80 -5.84 -6.36
CA ASP A 47 -21.96 -5.49 -5.53
C ASP A 47 -22.68 -6.77 -5.04
N ALA A 48 -23.45 -6.66 -3.96
CA ALA A 48 -24.27 -7.74 -3.39
C ALA A 48 -25.22 -8.37 -4.42
N ASP A 49 -25.65 -7.60 -5.43
CA ASP A 49 -26.51 -8.08 -6.51
C ASP A 49 -25.76 -8.66 -7.71
N ALA A 50 -24.42 -8.79 -7.66
CA ALA A 50 -23.55 -9.32 -8.73
C ALA A 50 -23.64 -8.58 -10.09
N ARG A 51 -24.27 -7.39 -10.13
CA ARG A 51 -24.55 -6.65 -11.38
C ARG A 51 -23.46 -5.69 -11.84
N THR A 52 -22.41 -5.53 -11.06
CA THR A 52 -21.40 -4.49 -11.33
C THR A 52 -20.00 -5.06 -11.17
N SER A 53 -19.23 -5.03 -12.26
CA SER A 53 -17.81 -5.37 -12.31
C SER A 53 -17.03 -4.27 -13.01
N GLY A 54 -16.12 -3.63 -12.29
CA GLY A 54 -15.22 -2.61 -12.82
C GLY A 54 -13.80 -3.15 -12.92
N ILE A 55 -13.01 -2.54 -13.80
CA ILE A 55 -11.57 -2.76 -13.91
C ILE A 55 -10.95 -1.38 -13.82
N CYS A 56 -10.60 -0.96 -12.61
CA CYS A 56 -9.84 0.28 -12.45
C CYS A 56 -8.37 -0.04 -12.72
N ILE A 57 -7.81 0.43 -13.84
CA ILE A 57 -6.38 0.36 -14.12
C ILE A 57 -5.75 1.66 -13.66
N TYR A 58 -5.00 1.60 -12.56
CA TYR A 58 -4.22 2.73 -12.06
C TYR A 58 -2.90 2.83 -12.83
N LEU A 59 -2.71 3.94 -13.57
CA LEU A 59 -1.45 4.28 -14.24
C LEU A 59 -0.77 5.44 -13.50
N PRO A 60 0.10 5.17 -12.49
CA PRO A 60 0.84 6.23 -11.84
C PRO A 60 1.85 6.87 -12.81
N SER A 61 2.23 8.09 -12.46
CA SER A 61 3.10 8.99 -13.21
C SER A 61 4.48 8.41 -13.55
N GLN A 62 4.91 7.28 -13.00
CA GLN A 62 6.18 6.64 -13.35
C GLN A 62 6.10 5.66 -14.53
N TYR A 63 4.91 5.32 -15.03
CA TYR A 63 4.73 4.33 -16.11
C TYR A 63 4.31 4.93 -17.48
N ARG A 64 4.67 6.21 -17.73
CA ARG A 64 4.32 7.07 -18.88
C ARG A 64 4.65 6.57 -20.31
N LYS A 65 5.14 5.35 -20.53
CA LYS A 65 6.03 5.14 -21.70
C LYS A 65 5.40 4.76 -23.04
N ALA A 66 4.15 4.28 -23.12
CA ALA A 66 3.54 3.97 -24.44
C ALA A 66 2.05 4.34 -24.55
N ALA A 67 1.17 3.70 -23.78
CA ALA A 67 -0.28 3.84 -23.87
C ALA A 67 -0.80 5.28 -23.62
N SER A 68 -0.31 5.89 -22.54
CA SER A 68 -0.77 7.17 -22.04
C SER A 68 -0.36 8.34 -22.95
N LYS A 69 0.73 8.22 -23.71
CA LYS A 69 1.19 9.29 -24.61
C LYS A 69 0.18 9.63 -25.69
N GLN A 70 -0.52 8.63 -26.24
CA GLN A 70 -1.52 8.88 -27.29
C GLN A 70 -2.76 9.57 -26.73
N ILE A 71 -3.18 9.19 -25.52
CA ILE A 71 -4.35 9.77 -24.84
C ILE A 71 -4.05 11.21 -24.41
N LEU A 72 -2.94 11.41 -23.69
CA LEU A 72 -2.47 12.73 -23.27
C LEU A 72 -2.28 13.66 -24.45
N LYS A 73 -1.68 13.18 -25.55
CA LYS A 73 -1.56 13.95 -26.80
C LYS A 73 -2.92 14.28 -27.43
N THR A 74 -3.89 13.36 -27.37
CA THR A 74 -5.25 13.60 -27.90
C THR A 74 -6.01 14.62 -27.06
N LEU A 75 -5.76 14.65 -25.75
CA LEU A 75 -6.40 15.55 -24.79
C LEU A 75 -5.63 16.86 -24.58
N GLU A 76 -4.48 17.04 -25.23
CA GLU A 76 -3.57 18.17 -25.02
C GLU A 76 -3.16 18.35 -23.55
N LEU A 77 -3.09 17.25 -22.80
CA LEU A 77 -2.68 17.23 -21.40
C LEU A 77 -1.20 16.86 -21.29
N GLU A 78 -0.44 17.63 -20.52
CA GLU A 78 0.96 17.30 -20.22
C GLU A 78 1.06 16.13 -19.23
N ASP A 79 0.20 16.12 -18.21
CA ASP A 79 0.10 15.07 -17.19
C ASP A 79 -1.37 14.83 -16.80
N ALA A 80 -1.75 13.58 -16.53
CA ALA A 80 -3.07 13.23 -15.99
C ALA A 80 -3.06 11.83 -15.32
N ILE A 81 -4.02 11.59 -14.43
CA ILE A 81 -4.38 10.24 -13.97
C ILE A 81 -5.50 9.73 -14.86
N ILE A 82 -5.32 8.57 -15.49
CA ILE A 82 -6.35 7.98 -16.36
C ILE A 82 -6.97 6.81 -15.63
N VAL A 83 -8.28 6.85 -15.42
CA VAL A 83 -9.06 5.76 -14.81
C VAL A 83 -10.04 5.24 -15.83
N TYR A 84 -9.90 3.97 -16.18
CA TYR A 84 -10.88 3.25 -16.99
C TYR A 84 -11.99 2.73 -16.07
N LEU A 85 -13.23 3.09 -16.36
CA LEU A 85 -14.41 2.73 -15.58
C LEU A 85 -15.38 1.97 -16.48
N HIS A 86 -15.37 0.64 -16.41
CA HIS A 86 -16.34 -0.16 -17.17
C HIS A 86 -17.74 -0.11 -16.51
N LYS A 87 -17.86 -0.55 -15.24
CA LYS A 87 -19.03 -0.38 -14.36
C LYS A 87 -18.57 -0.41 -12.90
N GLY A 88 -19.03 0.47 -12.01
CA GLY A 88 -18.53 0.49 -10.62
C GLY A 88 -19.12 1.62 -9.77
N GLY A 89 -19.09 1.46 -8.45
CA GLY A 89 -19.46 2.51 -7.50
C GLY A 89 -18.33 3.52 -7.26
N ASP A 90 -18.72 4.71 -6.81
CA ASP A 90 -17.92 5.94 -6.85
C ASP A 90 -16.69 5.93 -5.93
N PHE A 91 -16.67 5.03 -4.95
CA PHE A 91 -15.50 4.80 -4.08
C PHE A 91 -14.23 4.43 -4.85
N LEU A 92 -14.33 3.82 -6.03
CA LEU A 92 -13.17 3.48 -6.88
C LEU A 92 -12.42 4.71 -7.39
N LEU A 93 -13.11 5.85 -7.48
CA LEU A 93 -12.50 7.11 -7.88
C LEU A 93 -11.80 7.80 -6.73
N HIS A 94 -12.04 7.41 -5.47
CA HIS A 94 -11.54 8.13 -4.30
C HIS A 94 -10.02 8.29 -4.32
N ILE A 95 -9.27 7.20 -4.39
CA ILE A 95 -7.80 7.26 -4.35
C ILE A 95 -7.27 8.02 -5.58
N PRO A 96 -7.66 7.71 -6.84
CA PRO A 96 -7.24 8.49 -8.01
C PRO A 96 -7.61 9.96 -7.96
N ALA A 97 -8.80 10.31 -7.45
CA ALA A 97 -9.28 11.68 -7.30
C ALA A 97 -8.44 12.47 -6.29
N VAL A 98 -8.22 11.89 -5.11
CA VAL A 98 -7.36 12.44 -4.08
C VAL A 98 -5.96 12.65 -4.63
N GLN A 99 -5.43 11.66 -5.34
CA GLN A 99 -4.13 11.72 -5.98
C GLN A 99 -4.04 12.84 -7.02
N ALA A 100 -5.06 13.00 -7.87
CA ALA A 100 -5.15 14.05 -8.88
C ALA A 100 -5.18 15.44 -8.24
N HIS A 101 -6.01 15.63 -7.21
CA HIS A 101 -6.13 16.86 -6.47
C HIS A 101 -4.81 17.30 -5.83
N PHE A 102 -4.16 16.42 -5.06
CA PHE A 102 -2.91 16.77 -4.37
C PHE A 102 -1.74 17.01 -5.32
N ARG A 103 -1.75 16.36 -6.49
CA ARG A 103 -0.74 16.56 -7.52
C ARG A 103 -1.03 17.73 -8.44
N ARG A 104 -2.22 18.35 -8.33
CA ARG A 104 -2.68 19.40 -9.25
C ARG A 104 -2.65 18.93 -10.71
N ILE A 105 -3.01 17.67 -10.95
CA ILE A 105 -3.11 17.09 -12.30
C ILE A 105 -4.55 16.67 -12.60
N PRO A 106 -4.99 16.75 -13.87
CA PRO A 106 -6.28 16.24 -14.29
C PRO A 106 -6.47 14.75 -13.98
N LEU A 107 -7.69 14.37 -13.57
CA LEU A 107 -8.19 13.01 -13.57
C LEU A 107 -9.08 12.81 -14.80
N VAL A 108 -8.68 11.92 -15.70
CA VAL A 108 -9.42 11.56 -16.89
C VAL A 108 -10.16 10.25 -16.63
N ILE A 109 -11.48 10.29 -16.65
CA ILE A 109 -12.31 9.11 -16.54
C ILE A 109 -12.73 8.65 -17.94
N VAL A 110 -12.38 7.40 -18.25
CA VAL A 110 -12.73 6.73 -19.50
C VAL A 110 -13.79 5.68 -19.21
N THR A 111 -15.05 5.99 -19.50
CA THR A 111 -16.19 5.07 -19.25
C THR A 111 -16.45 4.08 -20.40
N ASN A 112 -15.91 4.35 -21.58
CA ASN A 112 -16.02 3.49 -22.75
C ASN A 112 -14.75 3.59 -23.61
N LEU A 113 -14.06 2.46 -23.81
CA LEU A 113 -12.83 2.39 -24.60
C LEU A 113 -13.05 2.69 -26.09
N GLU A 114 -14.21 2.35 -26.67
CA GLU A 114 -14.55 2.68 -28.06
C GLU A 114 -14.68 4.19 -28.29
N ASN A 115 -15.13 4.93 -27.27
CA ASN A 115 -15.28 6.38 -27.34
C ASN A 115 -13.93 7.12 -27.32
N LEU A 116 -12.88 6.46 -26.83
CA LEU A 116 -11.52 6.99 -26.83
C LEU A 116 -10.97 7.15 -28.25
N ALA A 117 -11.30 6.20 -29.15
CA ALA A 117 -10.94 6.26 -30.57
C ALA A 117 -11.78 7.29 -31.34
N ARG A 118 -13.00 7.57 -30.88
CA ARG A 118 -13.98 8.46 -31.53
C ARG A 118 -14.04 9.88 -30.96
N ARG A 119 -13.19 10.23 -29.99
CA ARG A 119 -13.13 11.54 -29.29
C ARG A 119 -14.46 12.00 -28.65
N SER A 120 -15.42 11.09 -28.41
CA SER A 120 -16.82 11.51 -28.24
C SER A 120 -17.30 11.59 -26.78
N SER A 121 -16.61 10.99 -25.80
CA SER A 121 -17.07 11.02 -24.40
C SER A 121 -15.96 10.68 -23.40
N PHE A 122 -15.36 11.67 -22.77
CA PHE A 122 -14.52 11.52 -21.58
C PHE A 122 -14.81 12.67 -20.60
N SER A 123 -14.73 12.39 -19.31
CA SER A 123 -14.86 13.43 -18.27
C SER A 123 -13.47 13.74 -17.72
N VAL A 124 -13.10 15.03 -17.75
CA VAL A 124 -11.87 15.53 -17.14
C VAL A 124 -12.25 16.23 -15.85
N ILE A 125 -11.72 15.73 -14.74
CA ILE A 125 -11.92 16.31 -13.41
C ILE A 125 -10.62 16.98 -13.00
N THR A 126 -10.67 18.27 -12.69
CA THR A 126 -9.50 19.08 -12.32
C THR A 126 -9.49 19.48 -10.85
N ASP A 127 -10.60 19.27 -10.14
CA ASP A 127 -10.73 19.56 -8.70
C ASP A 127 -11.53 18.48 -7.98
N LEU A 128 -11.17 18.19 -6.73
CA LEU A 128 -11.92 17.32 -5.84
C LEU A 128 -13.36 17.83 -5.63
N ALA A 129 -13.55 19.16 -5.63
CA ALA A 129 -14.88 19.77 -5.55
C ALA A 129 -15.78 19.40 -6.74
N GLN A 130 -15.21 19.15 -7.92
CA GLN A 130 -15.98 18.70 -9.09
C GLN A 130 -16.42 17.25 -8.94
N LEU A 131 -15.65 16.39 -8.25
CA LEU A 131 -16.14 15.05 -7.86
C LEU A 131 -17.37 15.11 -6.96
N LEU A 132 -17.51 16.17 -6.17
CA LEU A 132 -18.65 16.36 -5.28
C LEU A 132 -19.83 17.09 -5.97
N ALA A 133 -19.70 17.46 -7.24
CA ALA A 133 -20.74 18.15 -8.00
C ALA A 133 -21.86 17.20 -8.45
N PRO A 134 -23.12 17.65 -8.47
CA PRO A 134 -24.29 16.81 -8.77
C PRO A 134 -24.36 16.27 -10.21
N GLU A 135 -23.54 16.80 -11.12
CA GLU A 135 -23.42 16.37 -12.51
C GLU A 135 -22.51 15.15 -12.69
N ILE A 136 -21.75 14.79 -11.66
CA ILE A 136 -21.00 13.54 -11.54
C ILE A 136 -21.93 12.50 -10.89
N PRO A 137 -21.88 11.20 -11.26
CA PRO A 137 -22.84 10.20 -10.79
C PRO A 137 -23.12 10.29 -9.28
N ALA A 138 -24.38 10.09 -8.89
CA ALA A 138 -24.90 10.41 -7.55
C ALA A 138 -24.21 9.70 -6.36
N GLY A 139 -23.22 8.82 -6.57
CA GLY A 139 -22.48 8.14 -5.50
C GLY A 139 -21.25 8.91 -5.00
N ALA A 140 -20.84 9.99 -5.66
CA ALA A 140 -19.57 10.68 -5.39
C ALA A 140 -19.63 11.52 -4.10
N ALA A 141 -20.83 11.80 -3.61
CA ALA A 141 -21.05 12.39 -2.28
C ALA A 141 -20.56 11.48 -1.12
N SER A 142 -20.40 10.17 -1.34
CA SER A 142 -19.85 9.22 -0.35
C SER A 142 -18.32 9.19 -0.29
N LEU A 143 -17.63 9.99 -1.12
CA LEU A 143 -16.17 10.11 -1.15
C LEU A 143 -15.61 10.78 0.11
N VAL A 144 -16.43 11.49 0.87
CA VAL A 144 -16.07 11.88 2.23
C VAL A 144 -16.32 10.64 3.10
N GLY A 145 -15.28 9.83 3.30
CA GLY A 145 -15.34 8.76 4.31
C GLY A 145 -15.81 9.32 5.66
N PRO A 146 -16.15 8.48 6.65
CA PRO A 146 -16.71 8.91 7.94
C PRO A 146 -15.79 9.83 8.79
N PHE A 147 -14.66 10.25 8.23
CA PHE A 147 -13.67 11.13 8.82
C PHE A 147 -13.74 12.46 8.07
N GLU A 148 -14.58 13.38 8.54
CA GLU A 148 -14.72 14.73 7.98
C GLU A 148 -13.34 15.33 7.66
N GLY A 149 -13.03 15.45 6.36
CA GLY A 149 -11.82 16.09 5.86
C GLY A 149 -10.53 15.25 5.81
N SER A 150 -10.57 13.93 6.05
CA SER A 150 -9.40 13.04 5.92
C SER A 150 -9.51 12.06 4.75
N PHE A 151 -8.46 11.99 3.93
CA PHE A 151 -8.41 11.27 2.66
C PHE A 151 -7.25 10.27 2.63
N LEU A 152 -7.48 9.11 2.02
CA LEU A 152 -6.41 8.17 1.68
C LEU A 152 -5.66 8.64 0.44
N LEU A 153 -4.43 9.11 0.64
CA LEU A 153 -3.48 9.41 -0.41
C LEU A 153 -2.53 8.23 -0.57
N GLN A 154 -2.28 7.82 -1.80
CA GLN A 154 -1.32 6.77 -2.09
C GLN A 154 0.09 7.36 -2.17
N ILE A 155 1.10 6.62 -1.72
CA ILE A 155 2.49 7.07 -1.77
C ILE A 155 3.14 6.54 -3.05
N ASP A 156 3.48 7.44 -3.97
CA ASP A 156 4.13 7.10 -5.23
C ASP A 156 5.01 8.23 -5.81
N THR A 157 5.25 9.29 -5.05
CA THR A 157 6.29 10.31 -5.30
C THR A 157 7.32 10.37 -4.17
N SER A 158 8.48 10.96 -4.45
CA SER A 158 9.50 11.22 -3.41
C SER A 158 8.99 12.20 -2.33
N ALA A 159 8.13 13.16 -2.68
CA ALA A 159 7.54 14.09 -1.70
C ALA A 159 6.59 13.39 -0.71
N GLU A 160 5.75 12.48 -1.20
CA GLU A 160 4.89 11.64 -0.34
C GLU A 160 5.73 10.64 0.48
N ALA A 161 6.80 10.09 -0.10
CA ALA A 161 7.75 9.24 0.61
C ALA A 161 8.47 10.00 1.76
N CYS A 162 8.84 11.27 1.54
CA CYS A 162 9.34 12.15 2.61
C CYS A 162 8.27 12.40 3.69
N SER A 163 7.01 12.58 3.29
CA SER A 163 5.91 12.84 4.22
C SER A 163 5.64 11.64 5.13
N VAL A 164 5.57 10.42 4.58
CA VAL A 164 5.42 9.20 5.39
C VAL A 164 6.66 8.94 6.26
N ALA A 165 7.86 9.23 5.76
CA ALA A 165 9.09 9.08 6.53
C ALA A 165 9.13 10.03 7.73
N GLY A 166 8.73 11.30 7.55
CA GLY A 166 8.67 12.29 8.63
C GLY A 166 7.61 11.94 9.69
N LEU A 167 6.49 11.36 9.29
CA LEU A 167 5.48 10.83 10.20
C LEU A 167 6.02 9.63 11.00
N MET A 168 6.52 8.63 10.29
CA MET A 168 6.90 7.35 10.88
C MET A 168 8.18 7.43 11.70
N CYS A 169 9.18 8.25 11.33
CA CYS A 169 10.41 8.37 12.12
C CYS A 169 10.14 8.89 13.54
N LYS A 170 9.13 9.75 13.70
CA LYS A 170 8.64 10.23 15.00
C LYS A 170 7.83 9.17 15.72
N ALA A 171 6.90 8.51 15.02
CA ALA A 171 6.04 7.48 15.59
C ALA A 171 6.81 6.22 16.07
N PHE A 172 7.93 5.91 15.42
CA PHE A 172 8.79 4.76 15.72
C PHE A 172 10.11 5.14 16.41
N HIS A 173 10.26 6.39 16.86
CA HIS A 173 11.49 6.84 17.54
C HIS A 173 11.81 6.00 18.79
N ASP A 174 10.76 5.61 19.52
CA ASP A 174 10.80 4.79 20.74
C ASP A 174 10.71 3.28 20.46
N ASP A 175 10.75 2.85 19.19
CA ASP A 175 10.68 1.43 18.84
C ASP A 175 11.86 0.66 19.45
N PRO A 176 11.61 -0.45 20.19
CA PRO A 176 12.66 -1.17 20.90
C PRO A 176 13.62 -1.89 19.96
N ILE A 177 13.17 -2.36 18.80
CA ILE A 177 14.03 -3.02 17.80
C ILE A 177 15.03 -2.02 17.23
N PHE A 178 14.55 -0.84 16.83
CA PHE A 178 15.44 0.27 16.45
C PHE A 178 16.26 0.81 17.63
N GLY A 179 15.73 0.63 18.85
CA GLY A 179 16.41 0.76 20.13
C GLY A 179 17.75 0.05 20.17
N VAL A 180 17.74 -1.23 19.80
CA VAL A 180 18.89 -2.13 19.77
C VAL A 180 19.77 -1.87 18.54
N ILE A 181 19.17 -1.66 17.36
CA ILE A 181 19.91 -1.41 16.11
C ILE A 181 20.75 -0.13 16.20
N GLN A 182 20.16 0.96 16.68
CA GLN A 182 20.81 2.25 16.86
C GLN A 182 20.42 2.84 18.22
N PRO A 183 21.19 2.61 19.30
CA PRO A 183 20.96 3.19 20.63
C PRO A 183 20.70 4.70 20.56
N LYS A 184 19.93 5.25 21.52
CA LYS A 184 19.32 6.59 21.42
C LYS A 184 20.39 7.68 21.25
N THR A 185 20.71 8.01 20.01
CA THR A 185 21.54 9.14 19.61
C THR A 185 20.69 10.11 18.80
N LEU A 186 21.14 11.35 18.67
CA LEU A 186 20.53 12.35 17.78
C LEU A 186 20.41 11.86 16.31
N GLN A 187 21.12 10.79 15.94
CA GLN A 187 21.10 10.22 14.59
C GLN A 187 19.98 9.21 14.36
N ARG A 188 19.29 8.69 15.39
CA ARG A 188 18.26 7.65 15.20
C ARG A 188 17.10 8.14 14.35
N GLU A 189 16.59 9.34 14.62
CA GLU A 189 15.47 9.90 13.86
C GLU A 189 15.86 10.12 12.39
N ALA A 190 17.06 10.64 12.15
CA ALA A 190 17.59 10.84 10.79
C ALA A 190 17.81 9.52 10.05
N LEU A 191 18.30 8.48 10.74
CA LEU A 191 18.41 7.12 10.21
C LEU A 191 17.04 6.55 9.84
N LEU A 192 16.08 6.60 10.77
CA LEU A 192 14.72 6.11 10.53
C LEU A 192 14.09 6.83 9.35
N PHE A 193 14.24 8.15 9.28
CA PHE A 193 13.75 8.95 8.16
C PHE A 193 14.33 8.46 6.82
N ASP A 194 15.65 8.33 6.71
CA ASP A 194 16.29 7.89 5.45
C ASP A 194 15.91 6.45 5.08
N VAL A 195 15.81 5.54 6.05
CA VAL A 195 15.40 4.13 5.83
C VAL A 195 13.96 4.05 5.35
N ILE A 196 13.03 4.71 6.06
CA ILE A 196 11.60 4.68 5.74
C ILE A 196 11.34 5.34 4.39
N ARG A 197 11.98 6.49 4.12
CA ARG A 197 11.89 7.14 2.81
C ARG A 197 12.35 6.21 1.70
N HIS A 198 13.50 5.56 1.87
CA HIS A 198 14.02 4.63 0.88
C HIS A 198 13.03 3.50 0.60
N ILE A 199 12.47 2.88 1.63
CA ILE A 199 11.52 1.78 1.48
C ILE A 199 10.23 2.26 0.83
N ALA A 200 9.70 3.41 1.23
CA ALA A 200 8.52 4.01 0.62
C ALA A 200 8.72 4.30 -0.88
N GLU A 201 9.89 4.82 -1.28
CA GLU A 201 10.23 5.06 -2.69
C GLU A 201 10.33 3.76 -3.49
N GLN A 202 10.90 2.70 -2.90
CA GLN A 202 11.06 1.41 -3.57
C GLN A 202 9.75 0.61 -3.67
N THR A 203 8.90 0.71 -2.66
CA THR A 203 7.67 -0.12 -2.54
C THR A 203 6.41 0.63 -2.94
N GLY A 204 6.45 1.96 -3.10
CA GLY A 204 5.30 2.77 -3.54
C GLY A 204 4.73 2.32 -4.89
N VAL A 205 5.59 1.75 -5.73
CA VAL A 205 5.23 1.08 -6.99
C VAL A 205 4.22 -0.07 -6.81
N HIS A 206 4.20 -0.74 -5.65
CA HIS A 206 3.48 -2.01 -5.48
C HIS A 206 1.98 -1.86 -5.25
N GLY A 207 1.52 -0.85 -4.52
CA GLY A 207 0.13 -0.90 -4.09
C GLY A 207 -0.18 -0.13 -2.84
N LEU A 208 0.50 -0.54 -1.79
CA LEU A 208 -0.14 -0.61 -0.48
C LEU A 208 0.45 0.39 0.52
N ASN A 209 1.12 1.41 -0.01
CA ASN A 209 1.64 2.50 0.77
C ASN A 209 0.64 3.65 0.73
N TYR A 210 0.10 4.02 1.89
CA TYR A 210 -0.92 5.06 2.01
C TYR A 210 -0.62 6.03 3.15
N LEU A 211 -1.05 7.27 2.98
CA LEU A 211 -1.17 8.30 3.99
C LEU A 211 -2.65 8.64 4.21
N LEU A 212 -3.01 8.91 5.45
CA LEU A 212 -4.27 9.56 5.79
C LEU A 212 -4.00 11.06 5.94
N VAL A 213 -4.36 11.83 4.92
CA VAL A 213 -4.04 13.27 4.81
C VAL A 213 -5.30 14.12 4.99
N SER A 214 -5.14 15.36 5.42
CA SER A 214 -6.24 16.34 5.36
C SER A 214 -6.34 16.94 3.97
N GLN A 215 -7.54 17.32 3.49
CA GLN A 215 -7.75 18.07 2.24
C GLN A 215 -6.81 19.27 2.07
N PHE A 216 -6.34 19.87 3.16
CA PHE A 216 -5.54 21.07 3.11
C PHE A 216 -4.03 20.81 2.99
N ASN A 217 -3.53 19.65 3.43
CA ASN A 217 -2.09 19.43 3.54
C ASN A 217 -1.68 17.96 3.67
N THR A 218 -0.87 17.48 2.72
CA THR A 218 -0.25 16.14 2.77
C THR A 218 0.86 16.01 3.83
N PHE A 219 1.53 17.12 4.18
CA PHE A 219 2.55 17.16 5.23
C PHE A 219 1.96 17.06 6.64
N ALA A 220 0.63 17.20 6.78
CA ALA A 220 -0.11 17.02 8.03
C ALA A 220 -0.80 15.63 8.08
N ALA A 221 -0.12 14.60 7.59
CA ALA A 221 -0.65 13.25 7.61
C ALA A 221 -0.97 12.80 9.05
N SER A 222 -2.21 12.36 9.26
CA SER A 222 -2.72 11.88 10.55
C SER A 222 -2.27 10.45 10.84
N ALA A 223 -2.03 9.67 9.78
CA ALA A 223 -1.60 8.28 9.86
C ALA A 223 -0.95 7.84 8.54
N GLY A 224 -0.21 6.74 8.55
CA GLY A 224 0.40 6.18 7.36
C GLY A 224 0.69 4.69 7.50
N VAL A 225 0.72 3.99 6.37
CA VAL A 225 1.04 2.57 6.26
C VAL A 225 2.01 2.32 5.11
N LEU A 226 2.96 1.42 5.33
CA LEU A 226 3.83 0.83 4.32
C LEU A 226 3.60 -0.67 4.32
N ALA A 227 3.18 -1.21 3.19
CA ALA A 227 2.81 -2.61 3.05
C ALA A 227 3.17 -3.14 1.66
N ALA A 228 3.31 -4.46 1.56
CA ALA A 228 3.59 -5.16 0.31
C ALA A 228 2.44 -6.14 0.02
N PRO A 229 1.94 -6.18 -1.22
CA PRO A 229 0.91 -7.12 -1.61
C PRO A 229 1.45 -8.56 -1.72
N ALA A 230 0.53 -9.52 -1.73
CA ALA A 230 0.84 -10.92 -1.99
C ALA A 230 1.66 -11.09 -3.28
N GLY A 231 2.72 -11.89 -3.20
CA GLY A 231 3.63 -12.14 -4.32
C GLY A 231 4.66 -11.05 -4.59
N MET A 232 4.64 -9.94 -3.84
CA MET A 232 5.60 -8.82 -3.98
C MET A 232 6.48 -8.62 -2.74
N LEU A 233 6.67 -9.66 -1.94
CA LEU A 233 7.54 -9.62 -0.76
C LEU A 233 9.03 -9.62 -1.09
N LYS A 234 9.41 -10.00 -2.31
CA LYS A 234 10.81 -9.93 -2.74
C LYS A 234 11.26 -8.47 -2.80
N ASN A 235 12.36 -8.16 -2.11
CA ASN A 235 12.92 -6.80 -2.01
C ASN A 235 11.97 -5.78 -1.35
N HIS A 236 11.07 -6.19 -0.46
CA HIS A 236 10.18 -5.26 0.23
C HIS A 236 10.92 -4.25 1.13
N TRP A 237 12.16 -4.55 1.52
CA TRP A 237 13.08 -3.62 2.18
C TRP A 237 13.82 -2.68 1.20
N GLY A 238 13.59 -2.80 -0.10
CA GLY A 238 14.33 -2.06 -1.13
C GLY A 238 15.68 -2.68 -1.45
N SER A 239 16.61 -1.87 -1.96
CA SER A 239 17.94 -2.32 -2.35
C SER A 239 18.83 -2.53 -1.12
N PRO A 240 19.33 -3.75 -0.84
CA PRO A 240 20.21 -3.99 0.30
C PRO A 240 21.47 -3.14 0.27
N VAL A 241 22.00 -2.85 -0.93
CA VAL A 241 23.16 -1.97 -1.12
C VAL A 241 22.84 -0.55 -0.70
N ARG A 242 21.66 -0.04 -1.07
CA ARG A 242 21.25 1.32 -0.70
C ARG A 242 20.95 1.44 0.78
N LEU A 243 20.31 0.43 1.37
CA LEU A 243 20.16 0.35 2.82
C LEU A 243 21.53 0.38 3.51
N ALA A 244 22.49 -0.45 3.09
CA ALA A 244 23.84 -0.46 3.64
C ALA A 244 24.52 0.92 3.59
N GLN A 245 24.37 1.66 2.49
CA GLN A 245 24.86 3.03 2.36
C GLN A 245 24.20 3.99 3.37
N ILE A 246 22.89 3.86 3.58
CA ILE A 246 22.16 4.65 4.59
C ILE A 246 22.68 4.33 6.00
N PHE A 247 22.84 3.05 6.34
CA PHE A 247 23.39 2.64 7.64
C PHE A 247 24.79 3.20 7.86
N LEU A 248 25.68 3.08 6.87
CA LEU A 248 27.04 3.63 6.92
C LEU A 248 27.06 5.15 7.10
N LYS A 249 26.20 5.88 6.37
CA LYS A 249 26.04 7.33 6.50
C LYS A 249 25.71 7.76 7.93
N HIS A 250 24.94 6.94 8.66
CA HIS A 250 24.54 7.18 10.05
C HIS A 250 25.43 6.44 11.07
N GLY A 251 26.68 6.14 10.69
CA GLY A 251 27.70 5.61 11.60
C GLY A 251 27.49 4.17 12.05
N LEU A 252 26.60 3.40 11.41
CA LEU A 252 26.37 2.01 11.75
C LEU A 252 27.36 1.10 10.99
N SER A 253 28.05 0.25 11.75
CA SER A 253 28.97 -0.74 11.20
C SER A 253 28.24 -1.72 10.28
N VAL A 254 28.89 -2.14 9.19
CA VAL A 254 28.43 -3.21 8.29
C VAL A 254 28.10 -4.50 9.05
N LYS A 255 28.78 -4.76 10.18
CA LYS A 255 28.49 -5.91 11.05
C LYS A 255 27.07 -5.87 11.64
N ASN A 256 26.50 -4.67 11.82
CA ASN A 256 25.13 -4.48 12.32
C ASN A 256 24.07 -4.62 11.21
N ILE A 257 24.46 -4.71 9.93
CA ILE A 257 23.55 -4.97 8.81
C ILE A 257 23.08 -6.43 8.81
N GLY A 258 23.87 -7.36 9.37
CA GLY A 258 23.47 -8.76 9.55
C GLY A 258 22.16 -8.94 10.34
N ASN A 259 21.75 -7.94 11.11
CA ASN A 259 20.50 -7.94 11.86
C ASN A 259 19.27 -7.66 10.99
N LEU A 260 19.42 -6.87 9.91
CA LEU A 260 18.37 -6.78 8.90
C LEU A 260 18.21 -8.10 8.17
N ALA A 261 19.31 -8.79 7.89
CA ALA A 261 19.26 -10.13 7.32
C ALA A 261 18.62 -11.14 8.28
N PHE A 262 18.72 -10.95 9.60
CA PHE A 262 17.94 -11.74 10.56
C PHE A 262 16.45 -11.44 10.45
N LEU A 263 16.03 -10.17 10.47
CA LEU A 263 14.62 -9.81 10.32
C LEU A 263 14.05 -10.31 9.00
N ASP A 264 14.80 -10.21 7.91
CA ASP A 264 14.40 -10.72 6.59
C ASP A 264 14.28 -12.25 6.56
N LYS A 265 15.20 -12.97 7.22
CA LYS A 265 15.10 -14.43 7.39
C LYS A 265 13.93 -14.84 8.28
N PHE A 266 13.73 -14.13 9.40
CA PHE A 266 12.62 -14.35 10.31
C PHE A 266 11.30 -14.14 9.57
N HIS A 267 11.18 -13.04 8.83
CA HIS A 267 10.05 -12.77 7.95
C HIS A 267 9.83 -13.93 6.97
N ALA A 268 10.85 -14.29 6.17
CA ALA A 268 10.73 -15.33 5.15
C ALA A 268 10.36 -16.72 5.70
N LYS A 269 10.79 -17.03 6.93
CA LYS A 269 10.48 -18.28 7.60
C LYS A 269 9.05 -18.31 8.15
N ASN A 270 8.55 -17.17 8.61
CA ASN A 270 7.36 -17.10 9.47
C ASN A 270 6.13 -16.47 8.81
N CYS A 271 6.29 -15.79 7.66
CA CYS A 271 5.18 -15.15 6.95
C CYS A 271 4.23 -16.12 6.24
N GLY A 272 4.39 -17.43 6.44
CA GLY A 272 3.65 -18.48 5.74
C GLY A 272 4.14 -18.62 4.29
N ASP A 273 3.24 -18.41 3.33
CA ASP A 273 3.56 -18.46 1.90
C ASP A 273 3.98 -17.06 1.40
N LEU A 274 5.28 -16.86 1.15
CA LEU A 274 5.83 -15.62 0.60
C LEU A 274 5.14 -15.18 -0.70
N ALA A 275 4.65 -16.13 -1.52
CA ALA A 275 3.96 -15.83 -2.75
C ALA A 275 2.49 -15.41 -2.53
N ASN A 276 1.94 -15.66 -1.34
CA ASN A 276 0.53 -15.47 -1.02
C ASN A 276 0.28 -14.74 0.32
N SER A 277 1.18 -13.85 0.73
CA SER A 277 1.05 -13.07 1.97
C SER A 277 1.10 -11.57 1.70
N VAL A 278 0.10 -10.84 2.18
CA VAL A 278 0.16 -9.39 2.34
C VAL A 278 1.01 -9.09 3.57
N TYR A 279 2.07 -8.30 3.40
CA TYR A 279 2.96 -7.93 4.50
C TYR A 279 2.74 -6.49 4.93
N VAL A 280 2.60 -6.27 6.24
CA VAL A 280 2.50 -4.93 6.83
C VAL A 280 3.83 -4.58 7.48
N ALA A 281 4.65 -3.79 6.78
CA ALA A 281 5.98 -3.39 7.26
C ALA A 281 5.88 -2.33 8.37
N TRP A 282 5.04 -1.31 8.15
CA TRP A 282 4.81 -0.25 9.15
C TRP A 282 3.39 0.26 9.10
N ILE A 283 2.84 0.53 10.28
CA ILE A 283 1.60 1.26 10.47
C ILE A 283 1.78 2.28 11.59
N SER A 284 1.39 3.52 11.32
CA SER A 284 1.61 4.63 12.26
C SER A 284 0.41 5.56 12.31
N ALA A 285 0.21 6.17 13.47
CA ALA A 285 -0.59 7.37 13.64
C ALA A 285 0.32 8.48 14.17
N ALA A 286 0.06 9.72 13.78
CA ALA A 286 0.72 10.88 14.36
C ALA A 286 0.48 10.90 15.88
N LEU A 287 1.40 11.45 16.67
CA LEU A 287 1.34 11.41 18.14
C LEU A 287 0.00 11.95 18.69
N GLY A 288 -0.49 13.08 18.17
CA GLY A 288 -1.80 13.66 18.54
C GLY A 288 -3.03 12.96 17.92
N CYS A 289 -2.81 11.89 17.17
CA CYS A 289 -3.84 11.13 16.46
C CYS A 289 -3.95 9.66 16.94
N GLN A 290 -3.13 9.25 17.90
CA GLN A 290 -3.23 7.92 18.51
C GLN A 290 -4.56 7.74 19.23
N GLY A 291 -5.09 6.52 19.24
CA GLY A 291 -6.40 6.20 19.84
C GLY A 291 -7.63 6.61 19.02
N LYS A 292 -7.47 7.36 17.91
CA LYS A 292 -8.60 7.79 17.05
C LYS A 292 -9.05 6.75 16.01
N GLY A 293 -8.51 5.53 16.08
CA GLY A 293 -8.90 4.44 15.17
C GLY A 293 -8.27 4.48 13.77
N PHE A 294 -7.34 5.40 13.48
CA PHE A 294 -6.74 5.53 12.14
C PHE A 294 -5.92 4.32 11.69
N GLY A 295 -5.18 3.67 12.60
CA GLY A 295 -4.53 2.40 12.28
C GLY A 295 -5.55 1.33 11.84
N GLY A 296 -6.74 1.36 12.42
CA GLY A 296 -7.80 0.43 12.06
C GLY A 296 -8.33 0.59 10.64
N ILE A 297 -8.20 1.78 10.06
CA ILE A 297 -8.56 2.02 8.65
C ILE A 297 -7.64 1.21 7.75
N PHE A 298 -6.33 1.30 7.95
CA PHE A 298 -5.37 0.55 7.14
C PHE A 298 -5.46 -0.94 7.39
N MET A 299 -5.66 -1.39 8.63
CA MET A 299 -5.80 -2.82 8.91
C MET A 299 -7.03 -3.41 8.21
N ARG A 300 -8.19 -2.73 8.23
CA ARG A 300 -9.37 -3.17 7.45
C ARG A 300 -9.06 -3.22 5.97
N LEU A 301 -8.48 -2.14 5.43
CA LEU A 301 -8.07 -2.09 4.02
C LEU A 301 -7.20 -3.31 3.65
N LEU A 302 -6.15 -3.58 4.43
CA LEU A 302 -5.21 -4.66 4.20
C LEU A 302 -5.82 -6.06 4.36
N THR A 303 -6.64 -6.27 5.40
CA THR A 303 -7.30 -7.58 5.61
C THR A 303 -8.38 -7.85 4.58
N ASP A 304 -9.13 -6.82 4.17
CA ASP A 304 -10.13 -6.95 3.11
C ASP A 304 -9.43 -7.35 1.80
N MET A 305 -8.33 -6.69 1.46
CA MET A 305 -7.51 -7.07 0.29
C MET A 305 -7.02 -8.51 0.37
N ALA A 306 -6.50 -8.93 1.52
CA ALA A 306 -6.03 -10.29 1.71
C ALA A 306 -7.16 -11.33 1.61
N ASP A 307 -8.34 -11.04 2.18
CA ASP A 307 -9.51 -11.93 2.07
C ASP A 307 -9.95 -12.14 0.63
N GLN A 308 -9.85 -11.10 -0.18
CA GLN A 308 -10.26 -11.11 -1.58
C GLN A 308 -9.28 -11.84 -2.49
N SER A 309 -7.99 -11.77 -2.18
CA SER A 309 -6.96 -12.52 -2.89
C SER A 309 -6.73 -13.92 -2.30
N ASN A 310 -7.54 -14.34 -1.33
CA ASN A 310 -7.33 -15.56 -0.53
C ASN A 310 -5.88 -15.67 -0.01
N SER A 311 -5.34 -14.52 0.42
CA SER A 311 -3.98 -14.37 0.93
C SER A 311 -3.96 -14.28 2.45
N TYR A 312 -2.80 -14.58 3.01
CA TYR A 312 -2.52 -14.34 4.43
C TYR A 312 -2.24 -12.85 4.67
N VAL A 313 -2.33 -12.42 5.93
CA VAL A 313 -1.75 -11.14 6.38
C VAL A 313 -0.68 -11.43 7.41
N TYR A 314 0.51 -10.89 7.22
CA TYR A 314 1.63 -11.07 8.13
C TYR A 314 2.23 -9.73 8.53
N LEU A 315 2.71 -9.64 9.77
CA LEU A 315 3.51 -8.52 10.27
C LEU A 315 4.40 -8.95 11.42
N GLU A 316 5.45 -8.18 11.66
CA GLU A 316 6.19 -8.19 12.92
C GLU A 316 5.77 -7.01 13.78
N ASN A 317 5.33 -7.30 15.01
CA ASN A 317 5.06 -6.29 16.03
C ASN A 317 6.24 -6.21 17.00
N SER A 318 6.64 -5.01 17.40
CA SER A 318 7.76 -4.76 18.33
C SER A 318 7.29 -4.26 19.70
N LYS A 319 5.98 -4.03 19.91
CA LYS A 319 5.43 -3.48 21.15
C LYS A 319 4.27 -4.34 21.66
N GLU A 320 4.46 -4.99 22.80
CA GLU A 320 3.45 -5.89 23.39
C GLU A 320 2.06 -5.24 23.54
N LYS A 321 2.02 -3.97 23.94
CA LYS A 321 0.78 -3.17 24.04
C LYS A 321 -0.04 -3.08 22.75
N ASN A 322 0.56 -3.37 21.59
CA ASN A 322 -0.10 -3.34 20.29
C ASN A 322 -0.69 -4.71 19.88
N LEU A 323 -0.42 -5.81 20.60
CA LEU A 323 -0.91 -7.14 20.23
C LEU A 323 -2.44 -7.17 20.11
N GLN A 324 -3.13 -6.68 21.14
CA GLN A 324 -4.60 -6.58 21.15
C GLN A 324 -5.17 -5.71 20.02
N PHE A 325 -4.39 -4.77 19.48
CA PHE A 325 -4.84 -4.00 18.33
C PHE A 325 -4.90 -4.88 17.07
N TYR A 326 -3.87 -5.69 16.81
CA TYR A 326 -3.81 -6.57 15.64
C TYR A 326 -4.71 -7.81 15.76
N GLU A 327 -4.87 -8.35 16.97
CA GLU A 327 -5.77 -9.48 17.26
C GLU A 327 -7.22 -9.22 16.85
N LYS A 328 -7.69 -7.96 17.00
CA LYS A 328 -9.03 -7.55 16.54
C LYS A 328 -9.24 -7.69 15.04
N TYR A 329 -8.15 -7.76 14.26
CA TYR A 329 -8.18 -7.97 12.81
C TYR A 329 -7.92 -9.44 12.42
N GLY A 330 -7.88 -10.34 13.41
CA GLY A 330 -7.72 -11.78 13.21
C GLY A 330 -6.27 -12.23 13.08
N LEU A 331 -5.29 -11.37 13.36
CA LEU A 331 -3.90 -11.79 13.47
C LEU A 331 -3.68 -12.51 14.80
N GLN A 332 -2.87 -13.56 14.77
CA GLN A 332 -2.47 -14.32 15.96
C GLN A 332 -0.95 -14.30 16.06
N VAL A 333 -0.42 -14.29 17.29
CA VAL A 333 1.00 -14.48 17.51
C VAL A 333 1.36 -15.90 17.10
N THR A 334 2.31 -16.03 16.17
CA THR A 334 2.79 -17.33 15.69
C THR A 334 4.21 -17.62 16.14
N GLN A 335 5.02 -16.58 16.30
CA GLN A 335 6.41 -16.66 16.72
C GLN A 335 6.82 -15.45 17.55
N LYS A 336 7.86 -15.63 18.37
CA LYS A 336 8.51 -14.56 19.14
C LYS A 336 9.99 -14.51 18.79
N PHE A 337 10.57 -13.32 18.76
CA PHE A 337 12.00 -13.15 18.60
C PHE A 337 12.58 -12.13 19.57
N GLY A 338 13.84 -12.29 19.93
CA GLY A 338 14.57 -11.40 20.81
C GLY A 338 15.79 -10.80 20.12
N MET A 339 16.10 -9.56 20.45
CA MET A 339 17.28 -8.82 19.96
C MET A 339 18.01 -8.21 21.15
N VAL A 340 19.32 -8.47 21.29
CA VAL A 340 20.11 -8.02 22.44
C VAL A 340 21.37 -7.30 21.98
N ARG A 341 21.63 -6.08 22.45
CA ARG A 341 22.90 -5.33 22.23
C ARG A 341 23.41 -4.73 23.53
N GLY A 342 24.51 -5.27 24.05
CA GLY A 342 24.96 -4.92 25.39
C GLY A 342 23.83 -5.12 26.40
N ASN A 343 23.44 -4.06 27.10
CA ASN A 343 22.34 -4.07 28.07
C ASN A 343 20.96 -3.80 27.48
N LEU A 344 20.87 -3.49 26.17
CA LEU A 344 19.59 -3.26 25.50
C LEU A 344 19.00 -4.58 25.05
N LYS A 345 17.73 -4.80 25.38
CA LYS A 345 16.95 -5.96 24.94
C LYS A 345 15.67 -5.46 24.27
N ALA A 346 15.29 -6.11 23.18
CA ALA A 346 14.04 -5.93 22.50
C ALA A 346 13.42 -7.28 22.20
N GLN A 347 12.09 -7.32 22.18
CA GLN A 347 11.30 -8.48 21.80
C GLN A 347 10.37 -8.07 20.67
N GLY A 348 10.15 -9.00 19.74
CA GLY A 348 9.16 -8.86 18.69
C GLY A 348 8.30 -10.11 18.58
N TRP A 349 7.16 -9.95 17.92
CA TRP A 349 6.15 -10.98 17.71
C TRP A 349 5.85 -11.04 16.22
N GLY A 350 6.11 -12.18 15.59
CA GLY A 350 5.56 -12.49 14.28
C GLY A 350 4.08 -12.78 14.45
N MET A 351 3.24 -12.07 13.71
CA MET A 351 1.79 -12.23 13.75
C MET A 351 1.25 -12.58 12.38
N LEU A 352 0.43 -13.63 12.31
CA LEU A 352 -0.14 -14.15 11.07
C LEU A 352 -1.65 -14.21 11.19
N ARG A 353 -2.34 -13.82 10.13
CA ARG A 353 -3.76 -14.07 9.90
C ARG A 353 -3.91 -15.02 8.73
N GLY A 354 -4.73 -16.05 8.93
CA GLY A 354 -5.07 -17.03 7.90
C GLY A 354 -5.77 -16.37 6.71
N ASN A 355 -5.68 -17.01 5.55
CA ASN A 355 -6.57 -16.69 4.44
C ASN A 355 -8.03 -17.04 4.78
N SER A 356 -8.99 -16.71 3.90
CA SER A 356 -10.42 -16.89 4.19
C SER A 356 -10.80 -18.36 4.49
N GLU A 357 -10.04 -19.32 3.96
CA GLU A 357 -10.24 -20.76 4.14
C GLU A 357 -9.61 -21.31 5.44
N ASN A 358 -8.55 -20.71 5.96
CA ASN A 358 -7.76 -21.23 7.09
C ASN A 358 -7.69 -20.29 8.30
N ARG A 359 -8.65 -19.37 8.48
CA ARG A 359 -8.64 -18.38 9.58
C ARG A 359 -8.45 -18.96 10.99
N SER A 360 -8.86 -20.21 11.22
CA SER A 360 -8.87 -20.87 12.54
C SER A 360 -7.75 -21.90 12.77
N LYS A 361 -6.85 -22.13 11.80
CA LYS A 361 -5.87 -23.24 11.83
C LYS A 361 -4.43 -22.83 12.15
N ILE A 362 -4.21 -21.61 12.62
CA ILE A 362 -2.85 -21.16 12.92
C ILE A 362 -2.47 -21.65 14.31
N VAL A 363 -1.51 -22.58 14.36
CA VAL A 363 -1.00 -23.15 15.61
C VAL A 363 0.16 -22.28 16.09
N GLU A 364 0.10 -21.85 17.35
CA GLU A 364 1.19 -21.14 18.02
C GLU A 364 2.43 -22.06 18.07
N THR A 365 3.59 -21.56 17.60
CA THR A 365 4.85 -22.29 17.69
C THR A 365 5.73 -21.57 18.69
N ASP A 366 5.99 -22.22 19.81
CA ASP A 366 6.63 -21.63 20.99
C ASP A 366 8.17 -21.51 20.84
N VAL A 367 8.63 -21.17 19.64
CA VAL A 367 10.06 -21.04 19.33
C VAL A 367 10.45 -19.58 19.49
N ALA A 368 11.05 -19.25 20.63
CA ALA A 368 11.73 -17.98 20.82
C ALA A 368 13.11 -18.02 20.17
N GLU A 369 13.27 -17.37 19.00
CA GLU A 369 14.60 -17.18 18.40
C GLU A 369 15.27 -15.93 19.00
N GLN A 370 16.49 -16.07 19.55
CA GLN A 370 17.26 -14.93 20.09
C GLN A 370 18.44 -14.57 19.19
N LEU A 371 18.57 -13.27 18.89
CA LEU A 371 19.68 -12.68 18.17
C LEU A 371 20.55 -11.83 19.10
N HIS A 372 21.83 -12.16 19.18
CA HIS A 372 22.82 -11.40 19.93
C HIS A 372 23.63 -10.47 19.00
N PHE A 373 23.61 -9.18 19.30
CA PHE A 373 24.47 -8.16 18.69
C PHE A 373 25.83 -8.20 19.38
N LYS A 374 26.90 -8.29 18.59
CA LYS A 374 28.28 -8.13 19.06
C LYS A 374 28.69 -6.68 19.11
#